data_AF-A0A976H7C0-F1
#
_entry.id   AF-A0A976H7C0-F1
#
_cell.length_a   1.000
_cell.length_b   1.000
_cell.length_c   1.000
_cell.angle_alpha   90.00
_cell.angle_beta   90.00
_cell.angle_gamma   90.00
#
_symmetry.space_group_name_H-M   'P 1'
#
loop_
_entity.id
_entity.type
_entity.pdbx_description
1 polymer ?
#
loop_
_entity_poly.entity_id
_entity_poly.type
_entity_poly.pdbx_seq_one_letter_code
_entity_poly.pdbx_strand_id
1 'polypeptide(L)'
;MPLIPMFFIFFRDAFTKEGGIDTNSHIYLVVIYLSTFILQTVHQQTFFSDDFKAGWVYFVTPNSSPRDVLMGNLKAVTLKFFTPFYLLVAVVVVYMWGVVVLDDLLLCYLVSLLSVLIEVVLGTRFKLPFAKSPAEIKEASQGARMAVLFLLLPFCGLLHWGLTYVPYGVPVACVLGAYLVYDLYHRYEQVSWSQFDL
;
A
#
# COMPACT_ATOMS: atom_id res chain seq x y z
N MET A 1 22.26 -6.28 3.11
CA MET A 1 20.92 -6.29 3.73
C MET A 1 21.04 -6.43 5.25
N PRO A 2 21.25 -5.34 6.01
CA PRO A 2 21.34 -5.39 7.48
C PRO A 2 20.02 -5.05 8.21
N LEU A 3 18.92 -4.81 7.48
CA LEU A 3 17.62 -4.47 8.07
C LEU A 3 16.84 -5.69 8.61
N ILE A 4 17.07 -6.89 8.06
CA ILE A 4 16.44 -8.13 8.55
C ILE A 4 16.88 -8.43 10.00
N PRO A 5 18.17 -8.27 10.39
CA PRO A 5 18.59 -8.36 11.79
C PRO A 5 17.92 -7.35 12.73
N MET A 6 17.69 -6.12 12.27
CA MET A 6 17.07 -5.07 13.11
C MET A 6 15.61 -5.40 13.41
N PHE A 7 14.88 -5.95 12.43
CA PHE A 7 13.55 -6.52 12.62
C PHE A 7 13.56 -7.62 13.70
N PHE A 8 14.54 -8.53 13.70
CA PHE A 8 14.61 -9.57 14.74
C PHE A 8 14.98 -9.07 16.14
N ILE A 9 15.72 -7.96 16.26
CA ILE A 9 16.12 -7.41 17.57
C ILE A 9 14.93 -6.75 18.29
N PHE A 10 14.10 -5.98 17.58
CA PHE A 10 12.90 -5.37 18.16
C PHE A 10 11.82 -6.40 18.50
N PHE A 11 11.79 -7.52 17.79
CA PHE A 11 10.78 -8.58 17.95
C PHE A 11 11.25 -9.78 18.77
N ARG A 12 12.51 -9.81 19.21
CA ARG A 12 13.09 -10.93 19.98
C ARG A 12 12.20 -11.29 21.17
N ASP A 13 11.75 -10.28 21.91
CA ASP A 13 11.01 -10.47 23.16
C ASP A 13 9.53 -10.82 22.92
N ALA A 14 9.01 -10.62 21.70
CA ALA A 14 7.67 -11.06 21.27
C ALA A 14 7.64 -12.53 20.80
N PHE A 15 8.80 -13.12 20.49
CA PHE A 15 8.94 -14.50 20.01
C PHE A 15 9.64 -15.44 21.01
N THR A 16 10.08 -14.97 22.17
CA THR A 16 10.66 -15.80 23.23
C THR A 16 9.60 -16.52 24.07
N LYS A 17 9.90 -17.77 24.43
CA LYS A 17 8.98 -18.78 25.00
C LYS A 17 8.41 -18.47 26.40
N GLU A 18 8.82 -17.37 27.02
CA GLU A 18 8.38 -16.94 28.37
C GLU A 18 7.55 -15.65 28.35
N GLY A 19 7.47 -14.94 27.22
CA GLY A 19 6.76 -13.66 27.08
C GLY A 19 5.48 -13.81 26.26
N GLY A 20 4.32 -13.70 26.90
CA GLY A 20 3.08 -13.45 26.17
C GLY A 20 3.17 -12.13 25.40
N ILE A 21 2.37 -11.97 24.34
CA ILE A 21 2.24 -10.68 23.66
C ILE A 21 1.64 -9.69 24.66
N ASP A 22 2.41 -8.69 25.07
CA ASP A 22 1.91 -7.61 25.93
C ASP A 22 0.86 -6.82 25.15
N THR A 23 -0.40 -6.99 25.53
CA THR A 23 -1.55 -6.31 24.92
C THR A 23 -1.56 -4.82 25.24
N ASN A 24 -0.73 -4.33 26.17
CA ASN A 24 -0.53 -2.89 26.39
C ASN A 24 0.51 -2.28 25.44
N SER A 25 1.25 -3.10 24.70
CA SER A 25 2.25 -2.61 23.75
C SER A 25 1.63 -2.23 22.39
N HIS A 26 2.22 -1.23 21.73
CA HIS A 26 1.84 -0.81 20.37
C HIS A 26 2.49 -1.65 19.25
N ILE A 27 2.94 -2.87 19.56
CA ILE A 27 3.65 -3.72 18.58
C ILE A 27 2.78 -4.10 17.37
N TYR A 28 1.45 -4.08 17.54
CA TYR A 28 0.48 -4.28 16.46
C TYR A 28 0.64 -3.24 15.33
N LEU A 29 1.13 -2.03 15.62
CA LEU A 29 1.40 -1.01 14.60
C LEU A 29 2.37 -1.54 13.54
N VAL A 30 3.41 -2.28 13.94
CA VAL A 30 4.35 -2.83 12.96
C VAL A 30 3.67 -3.88 12.08
N VAL A 31 2.82 -4.73 12.64
CA VAL A 31 2.09 -5.76 11.89
C VAL A 31 1.18 -5.13 10.84
N ILE A 32 0.42 -4.10 11.22
CA ILE A 32 -0.50 -3.43 10.28
C ILE A 32 0.27 -2.65 9.21
N TYR A 33 1.38 -1.97 9.53
CA TYR A 33 2.19 -1.27 8.51
C TYR A 33 2.97 -2.22 7.59
N LEU A 34 3.35 -3.40 8.07
CA LEU A 34 3.91 -4.44 7.20
C LEU A 34 2.90 -4.93 6.17
N SER A 35 1.60 -4.93 6.50
CA SER A 35 0.55 -5.30 5.54
C SER A 35 0.53 -4.39 4.30
N THR A 36 0.98 -3.13 4.43
CA THR A 36 1.07 -2.18 3.30
C THR A 36 2.00 -2.68 2.19
N PHE A 37 3.03 -3.48 2.52
CA PHE A 37 3.89 -4.10 1.51
C PHE A 37 3.12 -5.05 0.59
N ILE A 38 2.07 -5.71 1.10
CA ILE A 38 1.24 -6.60 0.28
C ILE A 38 0.49 -5.79 -0.77
N LEU A 39 -0.12 -4.66 -0.39
CA LEU A 39 -0.79 -3.78 -1.35
C LEU A 39 0.19 -3.30 -2.43
N GLN A 40 1.36 -2.81 -2.02
CA GLN A 40 2.40 -2.35 -2.93
C GLN A 40 2.87 -3.46 -3.88
N THR A 41 3.08 -4.66 -3.37
CA THR A 41 3.51 -5.81 -4.16
C THR A 41 2.45 -6.21 -5.18
N VAL A 42 1.20 -6.39 -4.75
CA VAL A 42 0.09 -6.74 -5.65
C VAL A 42 -0.09 -5.67 -6.71
N HIS A 43 -0.07 -4.39 -6.33
CA HIS A 43 -0.15 -3.27 -7.28
C HIS A 43 0.93 -3.38 -8.37
N GLN A 44 2.17 -3.66 -8.00
CA GLN A 44 3.25 -3.80 -8.99
C GLN A 44 3.12 -4.97 -9.92
N GLN A 45 2.74 -6.13 -9.38
CA GLN A 45 2.60 -7.33 -10.20
C GLN A 45 1.53 -7.17 -11.27
N THR A 46 0.53 -6.28 -11.08
CA THR A 46 -0.51 -6.04 -12.10
C THR A 46 0.00 -5.49 -13.42
N PHE A 47 1.20 -4.91 -13.47
CA PHE A 47 1.73 -4.35 -14.72
C PHE A 47 2.43 -5.39 -15.61
N PHE A 48 2.78 -6.56 -15.07
CA PHE A 48 3.59 -7.55 -15.75
C PHE A 48 2.74 -8.75 -16.21
N SER A 49 3.04 -9.26 -17.40
CA SER A 49 2.40 -10.47 -17.95
C SER A 49 3.30 -11.15 -18.98
N ASP A 50 3.28 -12.49 -19.06
CA ASP A 50 3.98 -13.22 -20.12
C ASP A 50 3.43 -12.85 -21.51
N ASP A 51 2.12 -12.58 -21.59
CA ASP A 51 1.43 -12.12 -22.80
C ASP A 51 1.41 -10.59 -22.92
N PHE A 52 2.44 -9.87 -22.45
CA PHE A 52 2.50 -8.41 -22.45
C PHE A 52 2.26 -7.77 -23.83
N LYS A 53 2.61 -8.49 -24.91
CA LYS A 53 2.35 -8.04 -26.28
C LYS A 53 0.86 -7.86 -26.56
N ALA A 54 -0.03 -8.58 -25.88
CA ALA A 54 -1.48 -8.42 -26.00
C ALA A 54 -2.00 -7.06 -25.49
N GLY A 55 -1.15 -6.25 -24.85
CA GLY A 55 -1.47 -4.88 -24.43
C GLY A 55 -1.95 -3.96 -25.56
N TRP A 56 -1.68 -4.30 -26.83
CA TRP A 56 -2.23 -3.57 -27.98
C TRP A 56 -3.76 -3.48 -27.98
N VAL A 57 -4.45 -4.44 -27.31
CA VAL A 57 -5.92 -4.45 -27.17
C VAL A 57 -6.44 -3.16 -26.53
N TYR A 58 -5.70 -2.55 -25.60
CA TYR A 58 -6.13 -1.32 -24.95
C TYR A 58 -6.28 -0.14 -25.93
N PHE A 59 -5.54 -0.15 -27.04
CA PHE A 59 -5.56 0.94 -28.03
C PHE A 59 -6.60 0.75 -29.14
N VAL A 60 -7.08 -0.47 -29.36
CA VAL A 60 -8.12 -0.77 -30.36
C VAL A 60 -9.53 -0.87 -29.76
N THR A 61 -9.63 -0.96 -28.43
CA THR A 61 -10.92 -0.97 -27.74
C THR A 61 -11.57 0.41 -27.91
N PRO A 62 -12.88 0.52 -28.20
CA PRO A 62 -13.57 1.79 -28.45
C PRO A 62 -13.80 2.60 -27.17
N ASN A 63 -12.78 2.72 -26.32
CA ASN A 63 -12.82 3.43 -25.06
C ASN A 63 -12.30 4.85 -25.29
N SER A 64 -13.14 5.84 -25.03
CA SER A 64 -12.79 7.26 -25.15
C SER A 64 -11.72 7.71 -24.17
N SER A 65 -11.42 6.92 -23.12
CA SER A 65 -10.40 7.25 -22.12
C SER A 65 -9.73 5.98 -21.53
N PRO A 66 -8.48 6.07 -21.06
CA PRO A 66 -7.81 4.99 -20.35
C PRO A 66 -8.34 4.80 -18.91
N ARG A 67 -9.15 5.75 -18.43
CA ARG A 67 -9.69 5.83 -17.06
C ARG A 67 -10.29 4.52 -16.58
N ASP A 68 -11.15 3.90 -17.39
CA ASP A 68 -11.90 2.71 -16.95
C ASP A 68 -10.98 1.51 -16.68
N VAL A 69 -9.93 1.35 -17.50
CA VAL A 69 -8.92 0.30 -17.33
C VAL A 69 -8.09 0.57 -16.08
N LEU A 70 -7.60 1.80 -15.93
CA LEU A 70 -6.76 2.22 -14.82
C LEU A 70 -7.48 2.16 -13.46
N MET A 71 -8.72 2.65 -13.42
CA MET A 71 -9.58 2.58 -12.24
C MET A 71 -10.02 1.17 -11.94
N GLY A 72 -10.31 0.37 -12.97
CA GLY A 72 -10.58 -1.05 -12.84
C GLY A 72 -9.42 -1.78 -12.16
N ASN A 73 -8.19 -1.52 -12.60
CA ASN A 73 -6.99 -2.09 -11.98
C ASN A 73 -6.84 -1.65 -10.52
N LEU A 74 -6.93 -0.35 -10.24
CA LEU A 74 -6.81 0.17 -8.87
C LEU A 74 -7.87 -0.43 -7.94
N LYS A 75 -9.14 -0.47 -8.37
CA LYS A 75 -10.23 -1.09 -7.61
C LYS A 75 -10.01 -2.58 -7.40
N ALA A 76 -9.51 -3.31 -8.41
CA ALA A 76 -9.22 -4.73 -8.25
C ALA A 76 -8.11 -4.97 -7.23
N VAL A 77 -6.97 -4.27 -7.37
CA VAL A 77 -5.84 -4.36 -6.43
C VAL A 77 -6.29 -4.05 -5.00
N THR A 78 -7.03 -2.95 -4.81
CA THR A 78 -7.45 -2.51 -3.49
C THR A 78 -8.58 -3.36 -2.93
N LEU A 79 -9.72 -3.48 -3.63
CA LEU A 79 -10.95 -4.06 -3.07
C LEU A 79 -10.99 -5.58 -3.19
N LYS A 80 -10.44 -6.16 -4.26
CA LYS A 80 -10.50 -7.61 -4.50
C LYS A 80 -9.33 -8.34 -3.84
N PHE A 81 -8.13 -7.76 -3.83
CA PHE A 81 -6.94 -8.44 -3.31
C PHE A 81 -6.51 -7.94 -1.94
N PHE A 82 -6.32 -6.64 -1.77
CA PHE A 82 -5.78 -6.11 -0.52
C PHE A 82 -6.80 -6.07 0.62
N THR A 83 -8.02 -5.58 0.37
CA THR A 83 -9.04 -5.40 1.42
C THR A 83 -9.37 -6.71 2.15
N PRO A 84 -9.63 -7.84 1.47
CA PRO A 84 -9.93 -9.10 2.17
C PRO A 84 -8.75 -9.59 3.01
N PHE A 85 -7.52 -9.44 2.50
CA PHE A 85 -6.31 -9.75 3.26
C PHE A 85 -6.14 -8.83 4.48
N TYR A 86 -6.32 -7.53 4.31
CA TYR A 86 -6.20 -6.55 5.38
C TYR A 86 -7.26 -6.76 6.47
N LEU A 87 -8.49 -7.10 6.10
CA LEU A 87 -9.56 -7.43 7.03
C LEU A 87 -9.24 -8.68 7.87
N LEU A 88 -8.59 -9.68 7.27
CA LEU A 88 -8.11 -10.86 8.02
C LEU A 88 -7.10 -10.44 9.10
N VAL A 89 -6.14 -9.59 8.74
CA VAL A 89 -5.15 -9.03 9.70
C VAL A 89 -5.85 -8.19 10.77
N ALA A 90 -6.79 -7.34 10.37
CA ALA A 90 -7.56 -6.48 11.26
C ALA A 90 -8.36 -7.29 12.29
N VAL A 91 -8.99 -8.40 11.89
CA VAL A 91 -9.73 -9.28 12.81
C VAL A 91 -8.79 -9.84 13.89
N VAL A 92 -7.59 -10.29 13.52
CA VAL A 92 -6.60 -10.79 14.49
C VAL A 92 -6.14 -9.68 15.43
N VAL A 93 -5.87 -8.49 14.90
CA VAL A 93 -5.43 -7.34 15.70
C VAL A 93 -6.54 -6.89 16.67
N VAL A 94 -7.79 -6.77 16.22
CA VAL A 94 -8.93 -6.41 17.09
C VAL A 94 -9.20 -7.51 18.12
N TYR A 95 -9.06 -8.78 17.76
CA TYR A 95 -9.22 -9.88 18.71
C TYR A 95 -8.21 -9.80 19.88
N MET A 96 -6.98 -9.36 19.60
CA MET A 96 -5.91 -9.29 20.59
C MET A 96 -5.86 -7.99 21.39
N TRP A 97 -6.05 -6.83 20.74
CA TRP A 97 -5.96 -5.50 21.36
C TRP A 97 -7.32 -4.85 21.63
N GLY A 98 -8.42 -5.48 21.21
CA GLY A 98 -9.77 -4.95 21.36
C GLY A 98 -10.13 -3.90 20.31
N VAL A 99 -11.30 -3.27 20.48
CA VAL A 99 -11.84 -2.29 19.53
C VAL A 99 -11.17 -0.92 19.59
N VAL A 100 -10.27 -0.70 20.55
CA VAL A 100 -9.58 0.59 20.72
C VAL A 100 -8.64 0.91 19.56
N VAL A 101 -8.15 -0.11 18.84
CA VAL A 101 -7.21 0.04 17.71
C VAL A 101 -7.90 0.23 16.35
N LEU A 102 -9.21 0.46 16.32
CA LEU A 102 -9.97 0.59 15.08
C LEU A 102 -9.59 1.83 14.28
N ASP A 103 -9.28 2.94 14.95
CA ASP A 103 -8.75 4.15 14.32
C ASP A 103 -7.32 3.93 13.79
N ASP A 104 -6.47 3.19 14.52
CA ASP A 104 -5.15 2.80 14.04
C ASP A 104 -5.22 1.96 12.75
N LEU A 105 -6.15 0.99 12.71
CA LEU A 105 -6.41 0.15 11.54
C LEU A 105 -6.94 0.98 10.35
N LEU A 106 -7.87 1.90 10.62
CA LEU A 106 -8.38 2.79 9.57
C LEU A 106 -7.26 3.67 9.01
N LEU A 107 -6.45 4.28 9.87
CA LEU A 107 -5.34 5.14 9.46
C LEU A 107 -4.33 4.36 8.61
N CYS A 108 -3.96 3.16 9.04
CA CYS A 108 -3.03 2.32 8.30
C CYS A 108 -3.60 1.88 6.94
N TYR A 109 -4.89 1.57 6.86
CA TYR A 109 -5.54 1.27 5.59
C TYR A 109 -5.50 2.49 4.64
N LEU A 110 -5.81 3.69 5.14
CA LEU A 110 -5.75 4.94 4.38
C LEU A 110 -4.33 5.25 3.91
N VAL A 111 -3.32 5.11 4.77
CA VAL A 111 -1.90 5.29 4.40
C VAL A 111 -1.49 4.27 3.33
N SER A 112 -2.00 3.05 3.39
CA SER A 112 -1.78 2.04 2.36
C SER A 112 -2.34 2.50 1.01
N LEU A 113 -3.58 3.01 0.97
CA LEU A 113 -4.17 3.57 -0.25
C LEU A 113 -3.38 4.76 -0.78
N LEU A 114 -2.99 5.69 0.11
CA LEU A 114 -2.16 6.84 -0.24
C LEU A 114 -0.85 6.41 -0.88
N SER A 115 -0.19 5.38 -0.36
CA SER A 115 1.08 4.91 -0.91
C SER A 115 0.98 4.50 -2.38
N VAL A 116 -0.12 3.87 -2.80
CA VAL A 116 -0.37 3.51 -4.21
C VAL A 116 -0.80 4.73 -5.02
N LEU A 117 -1.70 5.55 -4.49
CA LEU A 117 -2.20 6.73 -5.20
C LEU A 117 -1.09 7.77 -5.45
N ILE A 118 -0.23 8.00 -4.47
CA ILE A 118 0.95 8.87 -4.61
C ILE A 118 1.88 8.32 -5.69
N GLU A 119 2.16 7.02 -5.69
CA GLU A 119 3.00 6.39 -6.71
C GLU A 119 2.44 6.62 -8.11
N VAL A 120 1.13 6.46 -8.28
CA VAL A 120 0.47 6.53 -9.58
C VAL A 120 0.30 7.97 -10.06
N VAL A 121 -0.06 8.91 -9.17
CA VAL A 121 -0.28 10.32 -9.52
C VAL A 121 1.02 11.11 -9.69
N LEU A 122 2.03 10.83 -8.86
CA LEU A 122 3.35 11.48 -8.96
C LEU A 122 4.31 10.73 -9.89
N GLY A 123 3.92 9.55 -10.37
CA GLY A 123 4.66 8.78 -11.35
C GLY A 123 4.89 9.62 -12.60
N THR A 124 6.09 9.55 -13.16
CA THR A 124 6.44 10.33 -14.35
C THR A 124 5.68 9.90 -15.60
N ARG A 125 5.23 8.63 -15.64
CA ARG A 125 4.55 7.98 -16.77
C ARG A 125 3.53 6.96 -16.26
N PHE A 126 2.31 7.00 -16.80
CA PHE A 126 1.29 6.00 -16.49
C PHE A 126 1.63 4.66 -17.14
N LYS A 127 1.27 3.57 -16.46
CA LYS A 127 1.52 2.20 -16.92
C LYS A 127 0.18 1.51 -17.12
N LEU A 128 0.01 0.86 -18.27
CA LEU A 128 -1.13 -0.01 -18.51
C LEU A 128 -0.94 -1.34 -17.76
N PRO A 129 -1.98 -1.89 -17.14
CA PRO A 129 -1.90 -3.21 -16.52
C PRO A 129 -1.58 -4.27 -17.58
N PHE A 130 -0.80 -5.28 -17.21
CA PHE A 130 -0.41 -6.41 -18.04
C PHE A 130 0.34 -6.06 -19.35
N ALA A 131 0.87 -4.85 -19.48
CA ALA A 131 1.53 -4.38 -20.71
C ALA A 131 3.07 -4.40 -20.65
N LYS A 132 3.66 -4.83 -19.53
CA LYS A 132 5.13 -4.93 -19.36
C LYS A 132 5.60 -6.37 -19.34
N SER A 133 6.78 -6.60 -19.89
CA SER A 133 7.42 -7.92 -19.88
C SER A 133 7.97 -8.25 -18.49
N PRO A 134 7.92 -9.51 -18.02
CA PRO A 134 8.54 -9.91 -16.77
C PRO A 134 10.07 -9.72 -16.76
N ALA A 135 10.70 -9.61 -17.93
CA ALA A 135 12.13 -9.30 -18.05
C ALA A 135 12.46 -7.88 -17.53
N GLU A 136 11.53 -6.93 -17.61
CA GLU A 136 11.68 -5.55 -17.09
C GLU A 136 11.63 -5.49 -15.54
N ILE A 137 11.24 -6.58 -14.86
CA ILE A 137 11.26 -6.67 -13.38
C ILE A 137 12.69 -6.51 -12.84
N LYS A 138 13.72 -6.83 -13.64
CA LYS A 138 15.13 -6.72 -13.21
C LYS A 138 15.75 -5.32 -13.34
N GLU A 139 14.96 -4.30 -13.68
CA GLU A 139 15.48 -2.92 -13.74
C GLU A 139 15.88 -2.39 -12.36
N ALA A 140 17.00 -1.65 -12.31
CA ALA A 140 17.52 -1.01 -11.08
C ALA A 140 16.49 -0.07 -10.40
N SER A 141 15.52 0.44 -11.16
CA SER A 141 14.43 1.29 -10.70
C SER A 141 13.52 0.60 -9.68
N GLN A 142 13.26 -0.71 -9.83
CA GLN A 142 12.43 -1.47 -8.88
C GLN A 142 13.13 -1.65 -7.53
N GLY A 143 14.42 -1.98 -7.53
CA GLY A 143 15.20 -2.14 -6.30
C GLY A 143 15.30 -0.85 -5.49
N ALA A 144 15.54 0.28 -6.16
CA ALA A 144 15.56 1.60 -5.53
C ALA A 144 14.19 1.95 -4.92
N ARG A 145 13.10 1.64 -5.62
CA ARG A 145 11.75 1.91 -5.12
C ARG A 145 11.38 1.06 -3.91
N MET A 146 11.73 -0.23 -3.93
CA MET A 146 11.53 -1.09 -2.76
C MET A 146 12.32 -0.55 -1.57
N ALA A 147 13.56 -0.10 -1.77
CA ALA A 147 14.34 0.54 -0.71
C ALA A 147 13.67 1.79 -0.13
N VAL A 148 13.07 2.64 -0.98
CA VAL A 148 12.27 3.80 -0.52
C VAL A 148 11.09 3.35 0.33
N LEU A 149 10.33 2.33 -0.09
CA LEU A 149 9.20 1.80 0.70
C LEU A 149 9.66 1.21 2.05
N PHE A 150 10.81 0.53 2.07
CA PHE A 150 11.44 0.01 3.28
C PHE A 150 11.86 1.09 4.29
N LEU A 151 12.06 2.33 3.84
CA LEU A 151 12.34 3.47 4.73
C LEU A 151 11.07 4.24 5.08
N LEU A 152 10.18 4.45 4.11
CA LEU A 152 8.99 5.27 4.25
C LEU A 152 7.96 4.63 5.19
N LEU A 153 7.72 3.32 5.08
CA LEU A 153 6.68 2.66 5.88
C LEU A 153 7.03 2.60 7.38
N PRO A 154 8.25 2.26 7.81
CA PRO A 154 8.65 2.39 9.21
C PRO A 154 8.54 3.84 9.71
N PHE A 155 8.91 4.81 8.88
CA PHE A 155 8.78 6.23 9.23
C PHE A 155 7.31 6.62 9.48
N CYS A 156 6.38 6.19 8.61
CA CYS A 156 4.94 6.37 8.84
C CYS A 156 4.47 5.69 10.13
N GLY A 157 4.96 4.49 10.43
CA GLY A 157 4.66 3.78 11.68
C GLY A 157 5.16 4.52 12.93
N LEU A 158 6.35 5.13 12.87
CA LEU A 158 6.89 5.96 13.96
C LEU A 158 6.07 7.24 14.16
N LEU A 159 5.67 7.91 13.07
CA LEU A 159 4.79 9.07 13.16
C LEU A 159 3.43 8.70 13.77
N HIS A 160 2.86 7.57 13.36
CA HIS A 160 1.62 7.05 13.93
C HIS A 160 1.78 6.77 15.43
N TRP A 161 2.85 6.07 15.82
CA TRP A 161 3.14 5.85 17.23
C TRP A 161 3.30 7.17 18.01
N GLY A 162 3.88 8.21 17.42
CA GLY A 162 3.89 9.55 18.02
C GLY A 162 2.48 10.16 18.21
N LEU A 163 1.56 9.90 17.28
CA LEU A 163 0.18 10.39 17.35
C LEU A 163 -0.65 9.71 18.44
N THR A 164 -0.29 8.50 18.89
CA THR A 164 -1.03 7.83 19.97
C THR A 164 -0.88 8.54 21.33
N TYR A 165 0.17 9.35 21.50
CA TYR A 165 0.39 10.19 22.69
C TYR A 165 -0.38 11.52 22.65
N VAL A 166 -0.94 11.89 21.50
CA VAL A 166 -1.70 13.12 21.32
C VAL A 166 -3.19 12.80 21.39
N PRO A 167 -3.96 13.40 22.31
CA PRO A 167 -5.41 13.20 22.36
C PRO A 167 -6.04 13.50 21.00
N TYR A 168 -6.82 12.56 20.46
CA TYR A 168 -7.44 12.63 19.13
C TYR A 168 -6.47 12.71 17.93
N GLY A 169 -5.16 12.48 18.12
CA GLY A 169 -4.16 12.54 17.05
C GLY A 169 -4.45 11.57 15.90
N VAL A 170 -4.73 10.30 16.22
CA VAL A 170 -5.02 9.25 15.22
C VAL A 170 -6.35 9.52 14.49
N PRO A 171 -7.48 9.83 15.16
CA PRO A 171 -8.73 10.19 14.47
C PRO A 171 -8.60 11.40 13.54
N VAL A 172 -7.88 12.45 13.94
CA VAL A 172 -7.65 13.63 13.07
C VAL A 172 -6.81 13.23 11.86
N ALA A 173 -5.79 12.40 12.04
CA ALA A 173 -4.99 11.87 10.93
C ALA A 173 -5.82 11.00 9.99
N CYS A 174 -6.82 10.24 10.47
CA CYS A 174 -7.77 9.51 9.62
C CYS A 174 -8.56 10.45 8.71
N VAL A 175 -9.09 11.56 9.25
CA VAL A 175 -9.84 12.55 8.47
C VAL A 175 -8.96 13.16 7.37
N LEU A 176 -7.73 13.57 7.73
CA LEU A 176 -6.77 14.10 6.77
C LEU A 176 -6.37 13.06 5.71
N GLY A 177 -6.13 11.82 6.12
CA GLY A 177 -5.80 10.71 5.24
C GLY A 177 -6.93 10.43 4.25
N ALA A 178 -8.18 10.39 4.70
CA ALA A 178 -9.34 10.20 3.85
C ALA A 178 -9.51 11.32 2.83
N TYR A 179 -9.30 12.58 3.24
CA TYR A 179 -9.31 13.73 2.34
C TYR A 179 -8.23 13.62 1.26
N LEU A 180 -7.00 13.27 1.62
CA LEU A 180 -5.90 13.10 0.67
C LEU A 180 -6.16 11.93 -0.30
N VAL A 181 -6.72 10.82 0.19
CA VAL A 181 -7.14 9.69 -0.66
C VAL A 181 -8.17 10.16 -1.68
N TYR A 182 -9.19 10.91 -1.22
CA TYR A 182 -10.23 11.45 -2.08
C TYR A 182 -9.68 12.37 -3.17
N ASP A 183 -8.80 13.32 -2.81
CA ASP A 183 -8.18 14.26 -3.75
C ASP A 183 -7.33 13.53 -4.80
N LEU A 184 -6.40 12.65 -4.37
CA LEU A 184 -5.53 11.92 -5.29
C LEU A 184 -6.33 10.95 -6.17
N TYR A 185 -7.37 10.32 -5.64
CA TYR A 185 -8.26 9.46 -6.41
C TYR A 185 -8.96 10.24 -7.54
N HIS A 186 -9.49 11.44 -7.24
CA HIS A 186 -10.12 12.30 -8.25
C HIS A 186 -9.13 12.78 -9.32
N ARG A 187 -7.87 13.08 -8.94
CA ARG A 187 -6.82 13.40 -9.92
C ARG A 187 -6.52 12.22 -10.83
N TYR A 188 -6.45 11.02 -10.27
CA TYR A 188 -6.18 9.81 -11.06
C TYR A 188 -7.33 9.46 -12.03
N GLU A 189 -8.56 9.88 -11.73
CA GLU A 189 -9.69 9.75 -12.66
C GLU A 189 -9.61 10.63 -13.91
N GLN A 190 -8.80 11.70 -13.87
CA GLN A 190 -8.68 12.66 -14.97
C GLN A 190 -7.59 12.27 -15.98
N VAL A 191 -7.05 11.05 -15.90
CA VAL A 191 -5.95 10.58 -16.75
C VAL A 191 -6.41 10.40 -18.20
N SER A 192 -5.61 10.92 -19.13
CA SER A 192 -5.86 10.87 -20.57
C SER A 192 -4.77 10.08 -21.31
N TRP A 193 -5.08 9.65 -22.55
CA TRP A 193 -4.14 8.91 -23.40
C TRP A 193 -2.84 9.67 -23.71
N SER A 194 -2.84 11.01 -23.65
CA SER A 194 -1.64 11.82 -23.92
C SER A 194 -0.54 11.68 -22.87
N GLN A 195 -0.82 11.04 -21.74
CA GLN A 195 0.12 10.85 -20.63
C GLN A 195 0.80 9.47 -20.66
N PHE A 196 0.53 8.67 -21.68
CA PHE A 196 1.19 7.39 -21.92
C PHE A 196 2.24 7.56 -23.01
N ASP A 197 3.39 6.90 -22.85
CA ASP A 197 4.31 6.72 -23.97
C ASP A 197 3.77 5.61 -24.86
N LEU A 198 3.43 5.99 -26.08
CA LEU A 198 3.10 5.09 -27.18
C LEU A 198 4.40 4.64 -27.88
#